data_AF-A0A816F659-F1
#
_entry.id   AF-A0A816F659-F1
#
_cell.length_a   1.000
_cell.length_b   1.000
_cell.length_c   1.000
_cell.angle_alpha   90.00
_cell.angle_beta   90.00
_cell.angle_gamma   90.00
#
_symmetry.space_group_name_H-M   'P 1'
#
loop_
_entity.id
_entity.type
_entity.pdbx_description
1 polymer ?
#
loop_
_entity_poly.entity_id
_entity_poly.type
_entity_poly.pdbx_seq_one_letter_code
_entity_poly.pdbx_strand_id
1 'polypeptide(L)'
;FKKKFHGNEHHFLDTVNYIYLSTASLQNAINDFKNVADKFQSESKLIDKTNPLSLRIVNDQLIQLERAFINPLGNSIERSDVKHVVYAPSRKDQYNAAGFPTIFDAIEDNDIINTQRQIAITTYFIRSAVSVLQQPTKLQTTSA
;
A
#
# COMPACT_ATOMS: atom_id res chain seq x y z
N PHE A 1 -2.82 -8.06 -13.06
CA PHE A 1 -2.14 -7.08 -12.20
C PHE A 1 -1.47 -5.91 -12.94
N LYS A 2 -1.11 -6.03 -14.24
CA LYS A 2 -0.34 -5.00 -14.97
C LYS A 2 -1.15 -3.91 -15.71
N LYS A 3 -2.45 -3.71 -15.41
CA LYS A 3 -3.32 -2.85 -16.26
C LYS A 3 -4.13 -1.76 -15.54
N LYS A 4 -4.00 -1.59 -14.21
CA LYS A 4 -4.84 -0.65 -13.43
C LYS A 4 -4.12 0.57 -12.84
N PHE A 5 -2.81 0.73 -13.08
CA PHE A 5 -1.98 1.76 -12.44
C PHE A 5 -1.45 2.86 -13.38
N HIS A 6 -1.75 2.82 -14.68
CA HIS A 6 -1.01 3.65 -15.66
C HIS A 6 -1.58 5.06 -15.96
N GLY A 7 -2.54 5.58 -15.18
CA GLY A 7 -3.19 6.85 -15.50
C GLY A 7 -2.96 8.01 -14.51
N ASN A 8 -2.94 7.73 -13.21
CA ASN A 8 -3.22 8.77 -12.21
C ASN A 8 -2.02 9.14 -11.33
N GLU A 9 -0.92 8.37 -11.37
CA GLU A 9 0.25 8.61 -10.52
C GLU A 9 1.04 9.86 -10.92
N HIS A 10 1.17 10.10 -12.23
CA HIS A 10 1.87 11.29 -12.75
C HIS A 10 1.14 12.58 -12.37
N HIS A 11 -0.17 12.66 -12.64
CA HIS A 11 -0.99 13.82 -12.25
C HIS A 11 -0.98 14.08 -10.72
N PHE A 12 -1.01 13.01 -9.93
CA PHE A 12 -0.98 13.09 -8.47
C PHE A 12 0.33 13.67 -7.93
N LEU A 13 1.48 13.12 -8.36
CA LEU A 13 2.79 13.59 -7.91
C LEU A 13 3.06 15.02 -8.38
N ASP A 14 2.63 15.37 -9.60
CA ASP A 14 2.78 16.70 -10.16
C ASP A 14 1.99 17.76 -9.37
N THR A 15 0.77 17.43 -8.93
CA THR A 15 -0.08 18.36 -8.15
C THR A 15 0.50 18.63 -6.76
N VAL A 16 1.05 17.60 -6.11
CA VAL A 16 1.68 17.77 -4.79
C VAL A 16 2.99 18.55 -4.90
N ASN A 17 3.77 18.32 -5.96
CA ASN A 17 5.02 19.04 -6.20
C ASN A 17 4.77 20.54 -6.49
N TYR A 18 3.65 20.87 -7.15
CA TYR A 18 3.20 22.25 -7.36
C TYR A 18 2.92 23.00 -6.04
N ILE A 19 2.55 22.29 -4.96
CA ILE A 19 2.22 22.85 -3.64
C ILE A 19 3.47 22.93 -2.71
N TYR A 20 4.69 22.71 -3.23
CA TYR A 20 5.95 22.63 -2.44
C TYR A 20 5.96 21.51 -1.39
N LEU A 21 5.21 20.44 -1.59
CA LEU A 21 5.14 19.31 -0.68
C LEU A 21 6.08 18.18 -1.13
N SER A 22 6.96 17.73 -0.23
CA SER A 22 7.87 16.62 -0.54
C SER A 22 7.13 15.28 -0.58
N THR A 23 7.12 14.64 -1.74
CA THR A 23 6.58 13.28 -1.95
C THR A 23 7.66 12.20 -1.92
N ALA A 24 8.93 12.58 -1.74
CA ALA A 24 10.07 11.67 -1.84
C ALA A 24 9.96 10.46 -0.88
N SER A 25 9.47 10.69 0.34
CA SER A 25 9.30 9.58 1.31
C SER A 25 8.23 8.57 0.88
N LEU A 26 7.14 9.04 0.28
CA LEU A 26 6.07 8.19 -0.24
C LEU A 26 6.54 7.43 -1.48
N GLN A 27 7.19 8.11 -2.42
CA GLN A 27 7.78 7.50 -3.61
C GLN A 27 8.80 6.41 -3.24
N ASN A 28 9.68 6.68 -2.28
CA ASN A 28 10.64 5.70 -1.80
C ASN A 28 9.94 4.48 -1.19
N ALA A 29 8.91 4.69 -0.34
CA ALA A 29 8.14 3.59 0.22
C ALA A 29 7.44 2.74 -0.85
N ILE A 30 6.89 3.37 -1.90
CA ILE A 30 6.27 2.68 -3.04
C ILE A 30 7.32 1.85 -3.80
N ASN A 31 8.50 2.41 -4.05
CA ASN A 31 9.58 1.71 -4.74
C ASN A 31 10.10 0.53 -3.91
N ASP A 32 10.27 0.70 -2.60
CA ASP A 32 10.66 -0.39 -1.69
C ASP A 32 9.60 -1.49 -1.70
N PHE A 33 8.32 -1.12 -1.63
CA PHE A 33 7.21 -2.06 -1.69
C PHE A 33 7.21 -2.86 -2.98
N LYS A 34 7.39 -2.18 -4.13
CA LYS A 34 7.48 -2.83 -5.43
C LYS A 34 8.62 -3.86 -5.47
N ASN A 35 9.81 -3.47 -5.03
CA ASN A 35 10.98 -4.34 -5.02
C ASN A 35 10.77 -5.60 -4.15
N VAL A 36 10.20 -5.42 -2.96
CA VAL A 36 9.91 -6.53 -2.05
C VAL A 36 8.77 -7.42 -2.57
N ALA A 37 7.74 -6.84 -3.18
CA ALA A 37 6.65 -7.59 -3.80
C ALA A 37 7.12 -8.45 -4.98
N ASP A 38 7.99 -7.90 -5.84
CA ASP A 38 8.58 -8.64 -6.96
C ASP A 38 9.45 -9.82 -6.45
N LYS A 39 10.21 -9.61 -5.37
CA LYS A 39 10.99 -10.66 -4.71
C LYS A 39 10.07 -11.75 -4.12
N PHE A 40 9.07 -11.38 -3.33
CA PHE A 40 8.08 -12.30 -2.76
C PHE A 40 7.34 -13.10 -3.84
N GLN A 41 6.96 -12.46 -4.94
CA GLN A 41 6.31 -13.13 -6.07
C GLN A 41 7.22 -14.14 -6.76
N SER A 42 8.52 -13.90 -6.79
CA SER A 42 9.50 -14.83 -7.34
C SER A 42 9.74 -16.01 -6.40
N GLU A 43 9.91 -15.76 -5.11
CA GLU A 43 10.09 -16.79 -4.07
C GLU A 43 8.85 -17.68 -3.93
N SER A 44 7.65 -17.11 -3.95
CA SER A 44 6.39 -17.87 -3.83
C SER A 44 6.15 -18.86 -4.96
N LYS A 45 6.76 -18.64 -6.14
CA LYS A 45 6.69 -19.60 -7.26
C LYS A 45 7.56 -20.83 -7.05
N LEU A 46 8.59 -20.72 -6.21
CA LEU A 46 9.56 -21.80 -5.93
C LEU A 46 9.09 -22.73 -4.80
N ILE A 47 7.99 -22.41 -4.15
CA ILE A 47 7.49 -23.15 -2.99
C ILE A 47 6.87 -24.48 -3.44
N ASP A 48 7.17 -25.53 -2.68
CA ASP A 48 6.55 -26.85 -2.84
C ASP A 48 5.04 -26.77 -2.55
N LYS A 49 4.25 -26.86 -3.62
CA LYS A 49 2.78 -26.81 -3.56
C LYS A 49 2.16 -28.12 -3.06
N THR A 50 2.94 -29.19 -2.95
CA THR A 50 2.46 -30.46 -2.40
C THR A 50 2.51 -30.47 -0.87
N ASN A 51 3.31 -29.58 -0.26
CA ASN A 51 3.38 -29.39 1.18
C ASN A 51 2.34 -28.34 1.66
N PRO A 52 1.31 -28.74 2.41
CA PRO A 52 0.27 -27.82 2.88
C PRO A 52 0.79 -26.73 3.81
N LEU A 53 1.86 -26.98 4.59
CA LEU A 53 2.44 -25.99 5.49
C LEU A 53 3.11 -24.86 4.71
N SER A 54 3.85 -25.21 3.65
CA SER A 54 4.51 -24.22 2.80
C SER A 54 3.51 -23.31 2.08
N LEU A 55 2.41 -23.88 1.58
CA LEU A 55 1.30 -23.11 1.02
C LEU A 55 0.64 -22.20 2.07
N ARG A 56 0.44 -22.71 3.28
CA ARG A 56 -0.20 -21.95 4.37
C ARG A 56 0.61 -20.70 4.73
N ILE A 57 1.94 -20.79 4.79
CA ILE A 57 2.78 -19.65 5.14
C ILE A 57 2.64 -18.51 4.11
N VAL A 58 2.64 -18.84 2.81
CA VAL A 58 2.43 -17.85 1.74
C VAL A 58 1.05 -17.20 1.85
N ASN A 59 0.02 -18.02 2.06
CA ASN A 59 -1.35 -17.51 2.19
C ASN A 59 -1.51 -16.60 3.41
N ASP A 60 -0.92 -16.98 4.54
CA ASP A 60 -0.96 -16.17 5.76
C ASP A 60 -0.20 -14.84 5.57
N GLN A 61 0.89 -14.82 4.81
CA GLN A 61 1.59 -13.59 4.43
C GLN A 61 0.76 -12.70 3.50
N LEU A 62 0.06 -13.27 2.51
CA LEU A 62 -0.85 -12.52 1.63
C LEU A 62 -2.02 -11.91 2.39
N ILE A 63 -2.59 -12.65 3.36
CA ILE A 63 -3.66 -12.13 4.23
C ILE A 63 -3.13 -10.99 5.10
N GLN A 64 -1.93 -11.16 5.70
CA GLN A 64 -1.31 -10.11 6.50
C GLN A 64 -0.97 -8.86 5.68
N LEU A 65 -0.57 -9.04 4.41
CA LEU A 65 -0.30 -7.93 3.50
C LEU A 65 -1.55 -7.06 3.32
N GLU A 66 -2.69 -7.67 3.04
CA GLU A 66 -3.95 -6.94 2.88
C GLU A 66 -4.32 -6.19 4.16
N ARG A 67 -4.15 -6.82 5.32
CA ARG A 67 -4.41 -6.20 6.62
C ARG A 67 -3.46 -5.04 6.93
N ALA A 68 -2.24 -5.06 6.41
CA ALA A 68 -1.28 -3.98 6.58
C ALA A 68 -1.69 -2.69 5.87
N PHE A 69 -2.68 -2.72 4.97
CA PHE A 69 -3.24 -1.51 4.35
C PHE A 69 -4.49 -0.96 5.08
N ILE A 70 -4.90 -1.59 6.18
CA ILE A 70 -6.11 -1.20 6.93
C ILE A 70 -5.73 -0.28 8.10
N ASN A 71 -6.16 0.98 8.04
CA ASN A 71 -6.08 1.91 9.15
C ASN A 71 -7.23 1.69 10.14
N PRO A 72 -6.96 1.28 11.39
CA PRO A 72 -8.02 1.00 12.36
C PRO A 72 -8.83 2.24 12.76
N LEU A 73 -8.24 3.44 12.65
CA LEU A 73 -8.89 4.71 12.95
C LEU A 73 -9.70 5.26 11.77
N GLY A 74 -9.72 4.56 10.63
CA GLY A 74 -10.28 5.08 9.38
C GLY A 74 -9.33 6.04 8.67
N ASN A 75 -9.51 6.21 7.36
CA ASN A 75 -8.56 6.98 6.55
C ASN A 75 -8.75 8.50 6.67
N SER A 76 -9.92 8.94 7.13
CA SER A 76 -10.23 10.37 7.30
C SER A 76 -11.25 10.54 8.43
N ILE A 77 -11.22 11.70 9.08
CA ILE A 77 -12.13 12.05 10.20
C ILE A 77 -13.60 11.90 9.78
N GLU A 78 -13.93 12.19 8.52
CA GLU A 78 -15.30 12.17 8.01
C GLU A 78 -15.72 10.82 7.39
N ARG A 79 -14.79 9.84 7.27
CA ARG A 79 -15.09 8.49 6.75
C ARG A 79 -14.35 7.43 7.58
N SER A 80 -14.83 7.19 8.79
CA SER A 80 -14.33 6.12 9.68
C SER A 80 -14.48 4.72 9.08
N ASP A 81 -15.46 4.55 8.20
CA ASP A 81 -15.84 3.24 7.65
C ASP A 81 -14.95 2.83 6.47
N VAL A 82 -14.20 3.80 5.92
CA VAL A 82 -13.22 3.59 4.86
C VAL A 82 -11.85 3.48 5.50
N LYS A 83 -11.34 2.25 5.57
CA LYS A 83 -10.11 1.92 6.30
C LYS A 83 -8.95 1.54 5.41
N HIS A 84 -9.18 1.25 4.13
CA HIS A 84 -8.12 0.78 3.25
C HIS A 84 -7.36 1.98 2.65
N VAL A 85 -6.08 2.13 2.98
CA VAL A 85 -5.28 3.34 2.71
C VAL A 85 -4.90 3.49 1.23
N VAL A 86 -4.64 2.39 0.52
CA VAL A 86 -4.29 2.41 -0.91
C VAL A 86 -5.51 2.53 -1.83
N TYR A 87 -6.61 1.85 -1.50
CA TYR A 87 -7.82 1.79 -2.31
C TYR A 87 -9.05 2.16 -1.49
N ALA A 88 -9.80 3.14 -1.97
CA ALA A 88 -11.18 3.31 -1.57
C ALA A 88 -11.98 3.99 -2.69
N PRO A 89 -13.32 3.87 -2.70
CA PRO A 89 -14.15 4.72 -3.54
C PRO A 89 -13.89 6.20 -3.20
N SER A 90 -13.61 7.01 -4.23
CA SER A 90 -13.44 8.46 -4.10
C SER A 90 -14.71 9.10 -3.52
N ARG A 91 -14.56 10.22 -2.80
CA ARG A 91 -15.69 10.99 -2.25
C ARG A 91 -16.52 11.66 -3.33
N LYS A 92 -15.85 12.21 -4.34
CA LYS A 92 -16.49 12.97 -5.43
C LYS A 92 -16.94 12.04 -6.58
N ASP A 93 -16.24 10.93 -6.82
CA ASP A 93 -16.56 9.95 -7.88
C ASP A 93 -16.54 8.49 -7.38
N GLN A 94 -17.69 7.99 -6.91
CA GLN A 94 -17.80 6.62 -6.37
C GLN A 94 -17.52 5.52 -7.41
N TYR A 95 -17.60 5.83 -8.70
CA TYR A 95 -17.36 4.90 -9.81
C TYR A 95 -15.89 4.83 -10.27
N ASN A 96 -15.07 5.83 -9.93
CA ASN A 96 -13.65 5.84 -10.22
C ASN A 96 -12.88 5.61 -8.92
N ALA A 97 -12.47 4.36 -8.69
CA ALA A 97 -11.56 4.09 -7.60
C ALA A 97 -10.24 4.84 -7.80
N ALA A 98 -10.02 5.86 -6.98
CA ALA A 98 -8.76 6.58 -6.94
C ALA A 98 -7.79 5.84 -6.03
N GLY A 99 -6.53 5.72 -6.46
CA GLY A 99 -5.44 5.35 -5.55
C GLY A 99 -5.21 6.48 -4.56
N PHE A 100 -4.97 6.15 -3.29
CA PHE A 100 -4.71 7.12 -2.21
C PHE A 100 -5.79 8.21 -2.08
N PRO A 101 -7.07 7.83 -1.93
CA PRO A 101 -8.19 8.76 -2.04
C PRO A 101 -8.15 9.89 -1.01
N THR A 102 -7.60 9.66 0.18
CA THR A 102 -7.53 10.71 1.21
C THR A 102 -6.46 11.76 0.96
N ILE A 103 -5.40 11.42 0.25
CA ILE A 103 -4.43 12.42 -0.20
C ILE A 103 -5.07 13.24 -1.34
N PHE A 104 -5.74 12.58 -2.28
CA PHE A 104 -6.44 13.25 -3.36
C PHE A 104 -7.52 14.22 -2.84
N ASP A 105 -8.37 13.75 -1.92
CA ASP A 105 -9.40 14.58 -1.28
C ASP A 105 -8.78 15.81 -0.59
N ALA A 106 -7.67 15.64 0.16
CA ALA A 106 -7.01 16.75 0.85
C ALA A 106 -6.38 17.79 -0.09
N ILE A 107 -5.84 17.34 -1.23
CA ILE A 107 -5.31 18.23 -2.28
C ILE A 107 -6.45 19.02 -2.91
N GLU A 108 -7.55 18.35 -3.27
CA GLU A 108 -8.74 18.94 -3.86
C GLU A 108 -9.38 20.00 -2.95
N ASP A 109 -9.34 19.77 -1.64
CA ASP A 109 -9.82 20.70 -0.62
C ASP A 109 -8.82 21.86 -0.36
N ASN A 110 -7.66 21.88 -1.03
CA ASN A 110 -6.54 22.80 -0.81
C ASN A 110 -6.03 22.83 0.65
N ASP A 111 -6.18 21.72 1.38
CA ASP A 111 -5.73 21.58 2.76
C ASP A 111 -4.30 21.01 2.80
N ILE A 112 -3.32 21.89 2.83
CA ILE A 112 -1.89 21.54 2.83
C ILE A 112 -1.52 20.71 4.07
N ILE A 113 -2.06 21.04 5.25
CA ILE A 113 -1.73 20.37 6.51
C ILE A 113 -2.27 18.94 6.48
N ASN A 114 -3.53 18.77 6.07
CA ASN A 114 -4.11 17.45 5.93
C ASN A 114 -3.44 16.66 4.81
N THR A 115 -3.03 17.29 3.71
CA THR A 115 -2.27 16.64 2.63
C THR A 115 -0.96 16.06 3.17
N GLN A 116 -0.17 16.84 3.93
CA GLN A 116 1.06 16.34 4.58
C GLN A 116 0.78 15.15 5.51
N ARG A 117 -0.26 15.28 6.33
CA ARG A 117 -0.68 14.23 7.25
C ARG A 117 -1.04 12.94 6.51
N GLN A 118 -1.83 13.03 5.44
CA GLN A 118 -2.27 11.87 4.67
C GLN A 118 -1.12 11.22 3.90
N ILE A 119 -0.15 12.00 3.40
CA ILE A 119 1.10 11.48 2.83
C ILE A 119 1.88 10.69 3.89
N ALA A 120 2.04 11.22 5.09
CA ALA A 120 2.76 10.54 6.17
C ALA A 120 2.07 9.25 6.62
N ILE A 121 0.75 9.28 6.80
CA ILE A 121 -0.07 8.10 7.13
C ILE A 121 0.07 7.04 6.04
N THR A 122 -0.09 7.41 4.78
CA THR A 122 0.03 6.50 3.64
C THR A 122 1.42 5.88 3.56
N THR A 123 2.46 6.69 3.74
CA THR A 123 3.85 6.23 3.78
C THR A 123 4.07 5.20 4.88
N TYR A 124 3.51 5.44 6.07
CA TYR A 124 3.61 4.51 7.20
C TYR A 124 2.97 3.15 6.87
N PHE A 125 1.74 3.13 6.33
CA PHE A 125 1.05 1.88 6.00
C PHE A 125 1.72 1.13 4.85
N ILE A 126 2.25 1.82 3.84
CA ILE A 126 3.06 1.18 2.78
C ILE A 126 4.33 0.54 3.38
N ARG A 127 5.02 1.22 4.29
CA ARG A 127 6.19 0.63 4.98
C ARG A 127 5.83 -0.53 5.90
N SER A 128 4.64 -0.52 6.48
CA SER A 128 4.12 -1.69 7.21
C SER A 128 3.94 -2.87 6.27
N ALA A 129 3.36 -2.66 5.08
CA ALA A 129 3.23 -3.68 4.05
C ALA A 129 4.58 -4.21 3.53
N VAL A 130 5.57 -3.32 3.35
CA VAL A 130 6.97 -3.70 3.06
C VAL A 130 7.48 -4.67 4.13
N SER A 131 7.27 -4.34 5.41
CA SER A 131 7.74 -5.16 6.52
C SER A 131 7.10 -6.55 6.53
N VAL A 132 5.80 -6.65 6.18
CA VAL A 132 5.10 -7.94 6.08
C VAL A 132 5.73 -8.84 5.01
N LEU A 133 6.04 -8.29 3.84
CA LEU A 133 6.63 -9.05 2.74
C LEU A 133 8.12 -9.32 2.90
N GLN A 134 8.83 -8.52 3.69
CA GLN A 134 10.23 -8.74 4.04
C GLN A 134 10.41 -9.83 5.09
N GLN A 135 9.38 -10.15 5.88
CA GLN A 135 9.49 -11.21 6.89
C GLN A 135 9.87 -12.52 6.19
N PRO A 136 11.09 -13.04 6.40
CA PRO A 136 11.45 -14.31 5.83
C PRO A 136 10.56 -15.37 6.46
N THR A 137 10.03 -16.25 5.63
CA THR A 137 9.41 -17.53 5.99
C THR A 137 10.42 -18.35 6.81
N LYS A 138 10.63 -18.01 8.08
CA LYS A 138 11.51 -18.71 9.02
C LYS A 138 10.80 -19.96 9.53
N LEU A 139 10.47 -20.90 8.66
CA LEU A 139 10.23 -22.27 9.08
C LEU A 139 10.77 -23.18 7.97
N GLN A 140 11.76 -24.00 8.36
CA GLN A 140 12.40 -25.10 7.62
C GLN A 140 13.73 -24.79 6.89
N THR A 141 14.73 -24.34 7.65
CA THR A 141 16.11 -24.83 7.48
C THR A 141 16.60 -25.38 8.82
N THR A 142 16.01 -26.49 9.25
CA THR A 142 16.68 -27.45 10.14
C THR A 142 16.91 -28.69 9.31
N SER A 143 18.03 -28.69 8.59
CA SER A 143 18.71 -29.92 8.19
C SER A 143 19.26 -30.56 9.46
N ALA A 144 18.67 -31.69 9.85
CA ALA A 144 19.25 -32.66 10.76
C ALA A 144 19.63 -33.91 9.94
#